data_AF-A0A957D5N2-F1
#
_entry.id   AF-A0A957D5N2-F1
#
_cell.length_a   1.000
_cell.length_b   1.000
_cell.length_c   1.000
_cell.angle_alpha   90.00
_cell.angle_beta   90.00
_cell.angle_gamma   90.00
#
_symmetry.space_group_name_H-M   'P 1'
#
loop_
_entity.id
_entity.type
_entity.pdbx_description
1 polymer ?
#
loop_
_entity_poly.entity_id
_entity_poly.type
_entity_poly.pdbx_seq_one_letter_code
_entity_poly.pdbx_strand_id
1 'polypeptide(L)'
;PDLFDADAMNAGILIVNALRATGGDASADALIAAMEGMEFEGPKGTIYIRPEDHVAVQDMYIATLLNVDDPEFKFFEYVDTTRPDVPCLLPEDLVDRCGDLPVGSLSGE
;
A
#
# COMPACT_ATOMS: atom_id res chain seq x y z
N PRO A 1 -5.77 7.91 16.16
CA PRO A 1 -5.12 7.66 14.85
C PRO A 1 -6.21 7.17 13.90
N ASP A 2 -6.24 7.73 12.70
CA ASP A 2 -7.15 7.35 11.62
C ASP A 2 -6.35 6.74 10.45
N LEU A 3 -7.03 6.40 9.36
CA LEU A 3 -6.45 5.76 8.17
C LEU A 3 -5.19 6.49 7.67
N PHE A 4 -5.25 7.82 7.57
CA PHE A 4 -4.13 8.63 7.07
C PHE A 4 -2.90 8.61 7.98
N ASP A 5 -3.07 8.39 9.29
CA ASP A 5 -1.93 8.29 10.21
C ASP A 5 -1.15 6.98 9.95
N ALA A 6 -1.87 5.89 9.69
CA ALA A 6 -1.25 4.60 9.35
C ALA A 6 -0.52 4.66 8.01
N ASP A 7 -1.11 5.33 7.00
CA ASP A 7 -0.50 5.51 5.68
C ASP A 7 0.77 6.36 5.75
N ALA A 8 0.74 7.47 6.51
CA ALA A 8 1.91 8.31 6.72
C ALA A 8 3.04 7.54 7.44
N MET A 9 2.70 6.70 8.42
CA MET A 9 3.67 5.85 9.09
C MET A 9 4.31 4.83 8.13
N ASN A 10 3.51 4.19 7.27
CA ASN A 10 4.02 3.28 6.24
C ASN A 10 5.00 3.97 5.29
N ALA A 11 4.66 5.16 4.80
CA ALA A 11 5.54 5.95 3.94
C ALA A 11 6.85 6.32 4.65
N GLY A 12 6.79 6.71 5.91
CA GLY A 12 7.97 7.00 6.73
C GLY A 12 8.89 5.79 6.90
N ILE A 13 8.33 4.61 7.20
CA ILE A 13 9.08 3.36 7.33
C ILE A 13 9.75 2.99 6.00
N LEU A 14 9.01 3.05 4.89
CA LEU A 14 9.54 2.76 3.54
C LEU A 14 10.75 3.64 3.20
N ILE A 15 10.63 4.96 3.38
CA ILE A 15 11.71 5.91 3.06
C ILE A 15 12.94 5.65 3.94
N VAL A 16 12.76 5.42 5.24
CA VAL A 16 13.88 5.13 6.15
C VAL A 16 14.58 3.83 5.76
N ASN A 17 13.82 2.80 5.40
CA ASN A 17 14.39 1.52 4.96
C ASN A 17 15.11 1.64 3.62
N ALA A 18 14.54 2.37 2.65
CA ALA A 18 15.19 2.64 1.38
C ALA A 18 16.50 3.40 1.55
N LEU A 19 16.51 4.49 2.33
CA LEU A 19 17.74 5.24 2.63
C LEU A 19 18.79 4.41 3.36
N ARG A 20 18.38 3.45 4.21
CA ARG A 20 19.32 2.50 4.81
C ARG A 20 19.92 1.55 3.77
N ALA A 21 19.08 1.03 2.87
CA ALA A 21 19.49 0.12 1.81
C ALA A 21 20.44 0.78 0.79
N THR A 22 20.22 2.06 0.48
CA THR A 22 21.05 2.83 -0.45
C THR A 22 22.27 3.46 0.21
N GLY A 23 22.49 3.25 1.51
CA GLY A 23 23.57 3.91 2.25
C GLY A 23 23.43 5.44 2.33
N GLY A 24 22.20 5.95 2.22
CA GLY A 24 21.87 7.37 2.30
C GLY A 24 21.78 8.07 0.94
N ASP A 25 21.98 7.37 -0.17
CA ASP A 25 21.73 7.92 -1.50
C ASP A 25 20.22 8.11 -1.71
N ALA A 26 19.81 9.36 -1.89
CA ALA A 26 18.42 9.78 -2.08
C ALA A 26 18.09 10.11 -3.54
N SER A 27 18.95 9.74 -4.49
CA SER A 27 18.64 9.86 -5.93
C SER A 27 17.45 8.98 -6.31
N ALA A 28 16.65 9.44 -7.28
CA ALA A 28 15.44 8.72 -7.69
C ALA A 28 15.75 7.28 -8.14
N ASP A 29 16.79 7.10 -8.96
CA ASP A 29 17.19 5.78 -9.47
C ASP A 29 17.59 4.82 -8.33
N ALA A 30 18.33 5.31 -7.33
CA ALA A 30 18.73 4.51 -6.17
C ALA A 30 17.52 4.13 -5.31
N LEU A 31 16.59 5.06 -5.07
CA LEU A 31 15.40 4.81 -4.28
C LEU A 31 14.42 3.87 -4.99
N ILE A 32 14.21 4.03 -6.30
CA ILE A 32 13.38 3.12 -7.11
C ILE A 32 13.94 1.69 -6.99
N ALA A 33 15.23 1.51 -7.27
CA ALA A 33 15.87 0.20 -7.20
C ALA A 33 15.83 -0.44 -5.80
N ALA A 34 15.84 0.38 -4.74
CA ALA A 34 15.74 -0.10 -3.37
C ALA A 34 14.30 -0.40 -2.94
N MET A 35 13.31 0.37 -3.41
CA MET A 35 11.92 0.27 -2.99
C MET A 35 11.13 -0.79 -3.77
N GLU A 36 11.43 -1.00 -5.05
CA GLU A 36 10.76 -2.04 -5.84
C GLU A 36 11.03 -3.43 -5.25
N GLY A 37 9.96 -4.11 -4.82
CA GLY A 37 10.04 -5.41 -4.17
C GLY A 37 10.35 -5.36 -2.67
N MET A 38 10.41 -4.17 -2.06
CA MET A 38 10.66 -4.04 -0.64
C MET A 38 9.47 -4.55 0.19
N GLU A 39 9.77 -5.34 1.22
CA GLU A 39 8.81 -5.75 2.25
C GLU A 39 9.16 -5.14 3.61
N PHE A 40 8.16 -4.70 4.37
CA PHE A 40 8.35 -4.17 5.72
C PHE A 40 7.08 -4.30 6.58
N GLU A 41 7.26 -4.29 7.90
CA GLU A 41 6.14 -4.27 8.84
C GLU A 41 5.62 -2.85 9.09
N GLY A 42 4.32 -2.65 8.89
CA GLY A 42 3.60 -1.40 9.12
C GLY A 42 2.43 -1.54 10.11
N PRO A 43 1.66 -0.47 10.36
CA PRO A 43 0.53 -0.51 11.30
C PRO A 43 -0.61 -1.46 10.88
N LYS A 44 -0.64 -1.86 9.60
CA LYS A 44 -1.61 -2.80 9.03
C LYS A 44 -1.00 -4.19 8.74
N GLY A 45 0.17 -4.49 9.32
CA GLY A 45 0.94 -5.71 9.05
C GLY A 45 1.95 -5.52 7.91
N THR A 46 2.32 -6.62 7.25
CA THR A 46 3.34 -6.63 6.19
C THR A 46 2.88 -5.87 4.95
N ILE A 47 3.66 -4.85 4.57
CA ILE A 47 3.53 -4.09 3.33
C ILE A 47 4.54 -4.61 2.32
N TYR A 48 4.10 -4.80 1.07
CA TYR A 48 4.96 -5.13 -0.07
C TYR A 48 4.82 -4.05 -1.15
N ILE A 49 5.95 -3.49 -1.60
CA ILE A 49 5.94 -2.50 -2.69
C ILE A 49 6.09 -3.24 -4.02
N ARG A 50 4.99 -3.32 -4.77
CA ARG A 50 4.94 -4.04 -6.04
C ARG A 50 5.83 -3.35 -7.10
N PRO A 51 6.82 -4.04 -7.70
CA PRO A 51 7.74 -3.44 -8.66
C PRO A 51 7.06 -2.84 -9.90
N GLU A 52 6.01 -3.48 -10.41
CA GLU A 52 5.40 -3.17 -11.70
C GLU A 52 4.77 -1.77 -11.72
N ASP A 53 4.05 -1.41 -10.66
CA ASP A 53 3.23 -0.19 -10.60
C ASP A 53 3.33 0.57 -9.27
N HIS A 54 4.24 0.16 -8.39
CA HIS A 54 4.54 0.79 -7.10
C HIS A 54 3.37 0.81 -6.11
N VAL A 55 2.39 -0.07 -6.31
CA VAL A 55 1.31 -0.26 -5.33
C VAL A 55 1.86 -0.86 -4.04
N ALA A 56 1.51 -0.24 -2.91
CA ALA A 56 1.78 -0.78 -1.58
C ALA A 56 0.72 -1.83 -1.22
N VAL A 57 1.01 -3.09 -1.54
CA VAL A 57 0.15 -4.24 -1.26
C VAL A 57 0.14 -4.48 0.25
N GLN A 58 -1.07 -4.52 0.80
CA GLN A 58 -1.32 -4.59 2.23
C GLN A 58 -2.68 -5.21 2.49
N ASP A 59 -2.92 -5.61 3.73
CA ASP A 59 -4.23 -6.10 4.14
C ASP A 59 -5.27 -4.97 4.13
N MET A 60 -6.49 -5.33 3.74
CA MET A 60 -7.66 -4.47 3.70
C MET A 60 -8.75 -5.07 4.56
N TYR A 61 -9.36 -4.23 5.40
CA TYR A 61 -10.34 -4.67 6.40
C TYR A 61 -11.74 -4.29 5.94
N ILE A 62 -12.62 -5.29 5.89
CA ILE A 62 -14.05 -5.09 5.69
C ILE A 62 -14.65 -4.86 7.07
N ALA A 63 -15.34 -3.74 7.23
CA ALA A 63 -15.98 -3.37 8.48
C ALA A 63 -17.38 -2.82 8.24
N THR A 64 -18.27 -3.04 9.21
CA THR A 64 -19.63 -2.48 9.21
C THR A 64 -19.66 -1.27 10.13
N LEU A 65 -20.10 -0.12 9.61
CA LEU A 65 -20.34 1.07 10.42
C LEU A 65 -21.60 0.86 11.28
N LEU A 66 -21.46 0.93 12.59
CA LEU A 66 -22.53 0.77 13.57
C LEU A 66 -23.11 2.10 14.03
N ASN A 67 -22.25 3.11 14.22
CA ASN A 67 -22.61 4.45 14.70
C ASN A 67 -21.52 5.47 14.32
N VAL A 68 -21.76 6.76 14.57
CA VAL A 68 -20.82 7.86 14.23
C VAL A 68 -20.57 8.83 15.40
N ASP A 69 -21.05 8.49 16.59
CA ASP A 69 -21.12 9.40 17.74
C ASP A 69 -20.70 8.77 19.07
N ASP A 70 -20.26 7.51 19.09
CA ASP A 70 -19.67 6.88 20.28
C ASP A 70 -18.39 7.63 20.74
N PRO A 71 -18.35 8.15 21.98
CA PRO A 71 -17.23 8.95 22.49
C PRO A 71 -15.94 8.13 22.70
N GLU A 72 -16.02 6.79 22.68
CA GLU A 72 -14.89 5.87 22.75
C GLU A 72 -14.42 5.41 21.36
N PHE A 73 -14.95 5.98 20.26
CA PHE A 73 -14.60 5.65 18.88
C PHE A 73 -14.92 4.20 18.46
N LYS A 74 -15.89 3.56 19.11
CA LYS A 74 -16.36 2.21 18.79
C LYS A 74 -17.38 2.23 17.64
N PHE A 75 -16.96 2.77 16.50
CA PHE A 75 -17.83 3.01 15.34
C PHE A 75 -18.08 1.78 14.48
N PHE A 76 -17.18 0.79 14.51
CA PHE A 76 -17.15 -0.28 13.54
C PHE A 76 -17.17 -1.67 14.17
N GLU A 77 -17.85 -2.60 13.51
CA GLU A 77 -17.66 -4.04 13.70
C GLU A 77 -16.77 -4.59 12.58
N TYR A 78 -15.73 -5.35 12.96
CA TYR A 78 -14.88 -6.07 12.01
C TYR A 78 -15.67 -7.22 11.37
N VAL A 79 -15.58 -7.36 10.05
CA VAL A 79 -16.22 -8.44 9.29
C VAL A 79 -15.17 -9.44 8.83
N ASP A 80 -14.21 -8.99 8.02
CA ASP A 80 -13.19 -9.86 7.42
C ASP A 80 -11.93 -9.08 7.00
N THR A 81 -10.85 -9.81 6.73
CA THR A 81 -9.60 -9.27 6.20
C THR A 81 -9.36 -9.88 4.83
N THR A 82 -9.03 -9.04 3.87
CA THR A 82 -8.67 -9.46 2.51
C THR A 82 -7.31 -8.88 2.16
N ARG A 83 -6.53 -9.60 1.35
CA ARG A 83 -5.31 -9.06 0.74
C ARG A 83 -5.55 -9.05 -0.77
N PRO A 84 -6.04 -7.92 -1.32
CA PRO A 84 -6.56 -7.89 -2.69
C PRO A 84 -5.43 -8.03 -3.70
N ASP A 85 -5.68 -8.84 -4.73
CA ASP A 85 -4.87 -8.87 -5.94
C ASP A 85 -5.36 -7.74 -6.87
N VAL A 86 -4.78 -6.57 -6.70
CA VAL A 86 -5.18 -5.34 -7.41
C VAL A 86 -4.62 -5.41 -8.83
N PRO A 87 -5.43 -5.24 -9.90
CA PRO A 87 -4.90 -5.14 -11.26
C PRO A 87 -3.96 -3.93 -11.40
N CYS A 88 -3.12 -3.93 -12.42
CA CYS A 88 -2.29 -2.78 -12.74
C CYS A 88 -3.16 -1.62 -13.24
N LEU A 89 -3.08 -0.47 -12.56
CA LEU A 89 -3.86 0.74 -12.84
C LEU A 89 -3.05 1.86 -13.50
N LEU A 90 -1.89 1.52 -14.06
CA LEU A 90 -1.05 2.49 -14.75
C LEU A 90 -1.77 3.08 -15.99
N PRO A 91 -1.48 4.33 -16.34
CA PRO A 91 -2.02 4.95 -17.55
C PRO A 91 -1.53 4.23 -18.81
N GLU A 92 -2.24 4.38 -19.93
CA GLU A 92 -1.99 3.66 -21.20
C GLU A 92 -0.53 3.73 -21.67
N ASP A 93 0.13 4.87 -21.47
CA ASP A 93 1.52 5.11 -21.87
C ASP A 93 2.56 4.40 -20.98
N LEU A 94 2.13 3.80 -19.86
CA LEU A 94 2.97 3.07 -18.91
C LEU A 94 2.56 1.59 -18.75
N VAL A 95 1.61 1.08 -19.54
CA VAL A 95 1.10 -0.30 -19.44
C VAL A 95 2.19 -1.35 -19.64
N ASP A 96 3.24 -1.05 -20.41
CA ASP A 96 4.39 -1.95 -20.58
C ASP A 96 5.08 -2.31 -19.25
N ARG A 97 4.93 -1.48 -18.21
CA ARG A 97 5.46 -1.77 -16.87
C ARG A 97 4.64 -2.80 -16.09
N CYS A 98 3.38 -3.03 -16.45
CA CYS A 98 2.49 -3.93 -15.73
C CYS A 98 2.92 -5.39 -15.79
N GLY A 99 3.84 -5.77 -16.69
CA GLY A 99 4.33 -7.14 -16.82
C GLY A 99 3.18 -8.12 -17.08
N ASP A 100 3.09 -9.16 -16.24
CA ASP A 100 2.05 -10.19 -16.34
C ASP A 100 0.77 -9.85 -15.55
N LEU A 101 0.70 -8.67 -14.92
CA LEU A 101 -0.47 -8.27 -14.14
C LEU A 101 -1.68 -8.04 -15.06
N PRO A 102 -2.90 -8.42 -14.63
CA PRO A 102 -4.11 -7.98 -15.29
C PRO A 102 -4.17 -6.46 -15.34
N VAL A 103 -4.46 -5.89 -16.51
CA VAL A 103 -4.60 -4.44 -16.71
C VAL A 103 -6.08 -4.10 -16.85
N GLY A 104 -6.56 -3.09 -16.13
CA GLY A 104 -7.96 -2.68 -16.20
C GLY A 104 -8.50 -2.15 -14.87
N SER A 105 -9.78 -1.80 -14.84
CA SER A 105 -10.41 -1.16 -13.69
C SER A 105 -10.75 -2.14 -12.57
N LEU A 106 -10.74 -1.62 -11.33
CA LEU A 106 -11.29 -2.27 -10.13
C LEU A 106 -12.82 -2.38 -10.11
N SER A 107 -13.50 -1.98 -11.19
CA SER A 107 -14.94 -2.16 -11.32
C SER A 107 -15.23 -3.64 -11.54
N GLY A 108 -15.83 -4.29 -10.55
CA GLY A 108 -16.45 -5.60 -10.76
C GLY A 108 -17.68 -5.46 -11.66
N GLU A 109 -17.46 -5.32 -12.96
CA GLU A 109 -18.42 -5.55 -14.06
C GLU A 109 -17.69 -6.15 -15.27
#